data_AF-A0A2P2HW39-F1
#
_entry.id   AF-A0A2P2HW39-F1
#
_cell.length_a   1.000
_cell.length_b   1.000
_cell.length_c   1.000
_cell.angle_alpha   90.00
_cell.angle_beta   90.00
_cell.angle_gamma   90.00
#
_symmetry.space_group_name_H-M   'P 1'
#
loop_
_entity.id
_entity.type
_entity.pdbx_description
1 polymer ?
#
loop_
_entity_poly.entity_id
_entity_poly.type
_entity_poly.pdbx_seq_one_letter_code
_entity_poly.pdbx_strand_id
1 'polypeptide(L)'
;LLLCLVATSALAFPNTYQNDHHIPALAVRQQALNRLVYHLTEPLSDVTLKATAASFNPVADISVYSDGGAAAQHLVDEMNDHRLLEQHHWFSLFNPRQREEALMLFDVLMHCKTWEAVIGNAAYFREHMNEGEFLYALYAAAIHSEFGKGLVLPPLYEVTPHMFTNSQVIKKAYSAQMTQHAGKFKMEFTGSQKNPEQHVAYFGEDIGMNVHHVTWHLDFPFWWKDSYGYHLDRKGELFFWAHHQLTVRFDAERLSNHMDLVDELYWDRPIVEGFAPHTTYRYGGEFPTRPDNVHFEDVDGIIRVRDMIIHETRIRDAIAHGYITSKDGSHINIRNVEGINHLGNIIESSVYSPNAQYYGALHNEAHIILGRQADPHGKYNLPPSVMEHFETATRDPAFFRLHKYMDGIFKEHKDSLPPYTKEQI
;
A
#
# COMPACT_ATOMS: atom_id res chain seq x y z
N LEU A 1 61.34 27.52 0.30
CA LEU A 1 60.92 27.62 1.72
C LEU A 1 60.26 28.98 1.90
N LEU A 2 58.95 29.08 1.72
CA LEU A 2 57.86 28.93 2.70
C LEU A 2 57.56 30.23 3.48
N LEU A 3 56.27 30.61 3.47
CA LEU A 3 55.54 31.55 4.34
C LEU A 3 55.77 33.05 4.05
N CYS A 4 54.79 33.96 3.94
CA CYS A 4 53.39 34.02 4.35
C CYS A 4 52.73 35.17 3.55
N LEU A 5 51.57 34.96 2.94
CA LEU A 5 50.71 36.06 2.47
C LEU A 5 49.28 35.74 2.89
N VAL A 6 48.82 36.46 3.91
CA VAL A 6 47.46 36.44 4.43
C VAL A 6 46.60 37.22 3.45
N ALA A 7 45.74 36.52 2.71
CA ALA A 7 44.65 37.13 1.97
C ALA A 7 43.37 36.97 2.79
N THR A 8 42.88 38.09 3.33
CA THR A 8 41.57 38.21 3.95
C THR A 8 40.49 38.13 2.87
N SER A 9 39.87 36.96 2.69
CA SER A 9 38.60 36.85 1.98
C SER A 9 37.47 36.97 3.00
N ALA A 10 36.75 38.09 2.95
CA ALA A 10 35.49 38.26 3.65
C ALA A 10 34.48 37.28 3.03
N LEU A 11 34.32 36.11 3.64
CA LEU A 11 33.17 35.26 3.41
C LEU A 11 31.97 35.96 4.08
N ALA A 12 31.16 36.62 3.25
CA ALA A 12 29.83 37.02 3.62
C ALA A 12 29.04 35.75 3.96
N PHE A 13 28.89 35.47 5.25
CA PHE A 13 27.86 34.58 5.74
C PHE A 13 26.51 35.15 5.26
N PRO A 14 25.70 34.40 4.51
CA PRO A 14 24.29 34.75 4.43
C PRO A 14 23.74 34.62 5.85
N ASN A 15 23.35 35.75 6.45
CA ASN A 15 22.46 35.77 7.58
C ASN A 15 21.12 35.17 7.15
N THR A 16 21.01 33.85 7.13
CA THR A 16 19.73 33.15 7.20
C THR A 16 19.30 33.14 8.66
N TYR A 17 18.83 34.29 9.15
CA TYR A 17 17.85 34.30 10.22
C TYR A 17 16.51 33.91 9.59
N GLN A 18 16.33 32.61 9.35
CA GLN A 18 15.01 32.02 9.26
C GLN A 18 14.71 31.40 10.62
N ASN A 19 13.47 31.57 11.09
CA ASN A 19 12.93 30.90 12.26
C ASN A 19 12.93 29.38 12.01
N ASP A 20 14.09 28.73 12.11
CA ASP A 20 14.20 27.29 12.07
C ASP A 20 13.66 26.78 13.40
N HIS A 21 12.39 26.36 13.38
CA HIS A 21 11.86 25.48 14.43
C HIS A 21 12.90 24.38 14.68
N HIS A 22 13.30 24.18 15.94
CA HIS A 22 14.36 23.25 16.29
C HIS A 22 13.94 21.82 15.92
N ILE A 23 14.36 21.32 14.76
CA ILE A 23 14.18 19.91 14.40
C ILE A 23 15.12 19.10 15.31
N PRO A 24 14.63 18.11 16.07
CA PRO A 24 15.49 17.28 16.90
C PRO A 24 16.49 16.46 16.08
N ALA A 25 17.58 16.05 16.73
CA ALA A 25 18.57 15.18 16.12
C ALA A 25 17.92 13.90 15.54
N LEU A 26 18.43 13.42 14.40
CA LEU A 26 17.87 12.26 13.71
C LEU A 26 17.68 11.03 14.62
N ALA A 27 18.62 10.77 15.53
CA ALA A 27 18.52 9.66 16.48
C ALA A 27 17.31 9.79 17.43
N VAL A 28 16.95 11.02 17.85
CA VAL A 28 15.78 11.28 18.68
C VAL A 28 14.50 11.04 17.87
N ARG A 29 14.46 11.51 16.62
CA ARG A 29 13.33 11.30 15.72
C ARG A 29 13.11 9.82 15.42
N GLN A 30 14.18 9.09 15.12
CA GLN A 30 14.14 7.65 14.91
C GLN A 30 13.67 6.89 16.15
N GLN A 31 14.16 7.27 17.33
CA GLN A 31 13.72 6.62 18.57
C GLN A 31 12.23 6.87 18.86
N ALA A 32 11.72 8.07 18.58
CA ALA A 32 10.29 8.35 18.73
C ALA A 32 9.43 7.51 17.80
N LEU A 33 9.81 7.40 16.51
CA LEU A 33 9.15 6.53 15.54
C LEU A 33 9.12 5.07 16.01
N ASN A 34 10.28 4.54 16.44
CA ASN A 34 10.38 3.15 16.92
C ASN A 34 9.45 2.91 18.13
N ARG A 35 9.30 3.88 19.02
CA ARG A 35 8.40 3.78 20.19
C ARG A 35 6.92 3.90 19.82
N LEU A 36 6.58 4.69 18.81
CA LEU A 36 5.21 4.78 18.30
C LEU A 36 4.72 3.44 17.73
N VAL A 37 5.59 2.68 17.08
CA VAL A 37 5.19 1.40 16.46
C VAL A 37 5.49 0.17 17.34
N TYR A 38 6.06 0.38 18.52
CA TYR A 38 6.32 -0.70 19.47
C TYR A 38 5.02 -1.17 20.12
N HIS A 39 4.79 -2.49 20.14
CA HIS A 39 3.55 -3.12 20.62
C HIS A 39 2.29 -2.37 20.18
N LEU A 40 2.17 -2.21 18.86
CA LEU A 40 1.16 -1.36 18.22
C LEU A 40 -0.27 -1.66 18.67
N THR A 41 -0.58 -2.91 19.00
CA THR A 41 -1.94 -3.33 19.43
C THR A 41 -2.22 -3.11 20.93
N GLU A 42 -1.27 -2.50 21.65
CA GLU A 42 -1.37 -2.17 23.07
C GLU A 42 -1.21 -0.66 23.28
N PRO A 43 -1.78 -0.09 24.36
CA PRO A 43 -1.57 1.32 24.72
C PRO A 43 -0.08 1.66 24.84
N LEU A 44 0.26 2.93 24.57
CA LEU A 44 1.62 3.43 24.59
C LEU A 44 2.35 3.07 25.90
N SER A 45 3.48 2.36 25.76
CA SER A 45 4.33 1.97 26.90
C SER A 45 5.35 3.05 27.27
N ASP A 46 5.74 3.91 26.34
CA ASP A 46 6.69 5.00 26.59
C ASP A 46 6.03 6.12 27.40
N VAL A 47 6.60 6.46 28.55
CA VAL A 47 6.03 7.43 29.50
C VAL A 47 5.88 8.82 28.86
N THR A 48 6.84 9.22 28.02
CA THR A 48 6.81 10.53 27.37
C THR A 48 5.72 10.58 26.32
N LEU A 49 5.67 9.62 25.39
CA LEU A 49 4.62 9.58 24.37
C LEU A 49 3.22 9.44 24.99
N LYS A 50 3.08 8.66 26.06
CA LYS A 50 1.81 8.54 26.79
C LYS A 50 1.38 9.87 27.42
N ALA A 51 2.30 10.60 28.03
CA ALA A 51 2.03 11.94 28.57
C ALA A 51 1.72 12.95 27.46
N THR A 52 2.37 12.84 26.30
CA THR A 52 2.06 13.63 25.11
C THR A 52 0.66 13.34 24.61
N ALA A 53 0.30 12.06 24.40
CA ALA A 53 -1.03 11.65 23.95
C ALA A 53 -2.14 12.15 24.89
N ALA A 54 -1.91 12.12 26.20
CA ALA A 54 -2.90 12.55 27.19
C ALA A 54 -3.06 14.08 27.30
N SER A 55 -2.03 14.86 26.96
CA SER A 55 -2.06 16.33 27.11
C SER A 55 -2.19 17.09 25.80
N PHE A 56 -1.93 16.44 24.66
CA PHE A 56 -2.02 17.05 23.35
C PHE A 56 -3.48 17.21 22.91
N ASN A 57 -3.80 18.36 22.35
CA ASN A 57 -5.08 18.64 21.72
C ASN A 57 -4.81 19.06 20.26
N PRO A 58 -5.17 18.22 19.26
CA PRO A 58 -4.89 18.50 17.85
C PRO A 58 -5.43 19.85 17.35
N VAL A 59 -6.48 20.40 17.97
CA VAL A 59 -7.16 21.62 17.51
C VAL A 59 -6.96 22.83 18.43
N ALA A 60 -6.14 22.70 19.49
CA ALA A 60 -5.90 23.80 20.43
C ALA A 60 -5.04 24.92 19.83
N ASP A 61 -4.04 24.58 19.03
CA ASP A 61 -3.19 25.53 18.31
C ASP A 61 -3.16 25.17 16.82
N ILE A 62 -4.06 25.77 16.05
CA ILE A 62 -4.14 25.54 14.61
C ILE A 62 -2.97 26.16 13.82
N SER A 63 -2.16 27.01 14.44
CA SER A 63 -1.03 27.67 13.77
C SER A 63 0.09 26.69 13.41
N VAL A 64 0.13 25.54 14.06
CA VAL A 64 1.11 24.47 13.82
C VAL A 64 0.87 23.73 12.50
N TYR A 65 -0.25 23.97 11.81
CA TYR A 65 -0.58 23.33 10.53
C TYR A 65 -0.53 24.32 9.35
N SER A 66 -0.12 23.82 8.18
CA SER A 66 -0.02 24.63 6.95
C SER A 66 -1.38 24.94 6.31
N ASP A 67 -2.41 24.16 6.61
CA ASP A 67 -3.79 24.32 6.14
C ASP A 67 -4.69 25.11 7.12
N GLY A 68 -4.10 25.68 8.18
CA GLY A 68 -4.86 26.37 9.23
C GLY A 68 -5.65 25.43 10.16
N GLY A 69 -5.25 24.15 10.24
CA GLY A 69 -5.84 23.17 11.16
C GLY A 69 -7.10 22.48 10.63
N ALA A 70 -7.41 22.64 9.34
CA ALA A 70 -8.62 22.10 8.72
C ALA A 70 -8.64 20.56 8.77
N ALA A 71 -7.54 19.90 8.41
CA ALA A 71 -7.41 18.44 8.47
C ALA A 71 -7.53 17.92 9.92
N ALA A 72 -6.88 18.60 10.88
CA ALA A 72 -6.92 18.22 12.29
C ALA A 72 -8.34 18.36 12.87
N GLN A 73 -9.03 19.46 12.52
CA GLN A 73 -10.42 19.66 12.92
C GLN A 73 -11.33 18.59 12.33
N HIS A 74 -11.19 18.28 11.04
CA HIS A 74 -12.01 17.27 10.38
C HIS A 74 -11.87 15.88 11.02
N LEU A 75 -10.64 15.43 11.30
CA LEU A 75 -10.42 14.13 11.94
C LEU A 75 -10.94 14.11 13.39
N VAL A 76 -10.73 15.20 14.14
CA VAL A 76 -11.27 15.32 15.51
C VAL A 76 -12.80 15.32 15.51
N ASP A 77 -13.45 15.93 14.53
CA ASP A 77 -14.91 15.92 14.39
C ASP A 77 -15.43 14.50 14.13
N GLU A 78 -14.85 13.75 13.18
CA GLU A 78 -15.24 12.36 12.90
C GLU A 78 -15.01 11.43 14.11
N MET A 79 -13.94 11.68 14.88
CA MET A 79 -13.65 10.97 16.12
C MET A 79 -14.68 11.28 17.22
N ASN A 80 -15.00 12.56 17.42
CA ASN A 80 -15.99 13.00 18.43
C ASN A 80 -17.41 12.52 18.08
N ASP A 81 -17.72 12.39 16.80
CA ASP A 81 -18.98 11.84 16.30
C ASP A 81 -19.01 10.30 16.32
N HIS A 82 -17.94 9.64 16.79
CA HIS A 82 -17.81 8.18 16.87
C HIS A 82 -17.94 7.48 15.51
N ARG A 83 -17.35 8.08 14.46
CA ARG A 83 -17.44 7.59 13.07
C ARG A 83 -16.17 6.91 12.55
N LEU A 84 -15.14 6.82 13.39
CA LEU A 84 -13.91 6.10 13.06
C LEU A 84 -14.05 4.60 13.37
N LEU A 85 -13.26 3.79 12.68
CA LEU A 85 -13.12 2.36 12.89
C LEU A 85 -12.62 2.08 14.31
N GLU A 86 -13.21 1.07 14.93
CA GLU A 86 -12.79 0.66 16.27
C GLU A 86 -11.36 0.08 16.28
N GLN A 87 -10.68 0.27 17.40
CA GLN A 87 -9.44 -0.45 17.69
C GLN A 87 -9.68 -1.96 17.76
N HIS A 88 -8.62 -2.74 17.54
CA HIS A 88 -8.69 -4.20 17.55
C HIS A 88 -9.64 -4.76 16.48
N HIS A 89 -9.63 -4.13 15.31
CA HIS A 89 -10.34 -4.56 14.12
C HIS A 89 -9.38 -4.66 12.93
N TRP A 90 -9.70 -5.50 11.94
CA TRP A 90 -8.92 -5.55 10.70
C TRP A 90 -9.06 -4.25 9.91
N PHE A 91 -7.97 -3.85 9.26
CA PHE A 91 -7.90 -2.73 8.34
C PHE A 91 -7.54 -3.26 6.95
N SER A 92 -8.21 -2.80 5.91
CA SER A 92 -7.82 -3.00 4.51
C SER A 92 -7.81 -1.66 3.79
N LEU A 93 -6.68 -1.35 3.16
CA LEU A 93 -6.57 -0.15 2.32
C LEU A 93 -7.55 -0.17 1.15
N PHE A 94 -8.06 -1.33 0.73
CA PHE A 94 -9.03 -1.43 -0.35
C PHE A 94 -10.45 -1.06 0.11
N ASN A 95 -10.76 -1.13 1.41
CA ASN A 95 -12.03 -0.64 1.93
C ASN A 95 -12.09 0.90 1.84
N PRO A 96 -13.09 1.48 1.13
CA PRO A 96 -13.13 2.92 0.90
C PRO A 96 -13.23 3.77 2.17
N ARG A 97 -14.01 3.33 3.15
CA ARG A 97 -14.22 4.10 4.38
C ARG A 97 -13.01 4.03 5.32
N GLN A 98 -12.47 2.83 5.53
CA GLN A 98 -11.26 2.67 6.34
C GLN A 98 -10.07 3.42 5.71
N ARG A 99 -9.93 3.37 4.37
CA ARG A 99 -8.94 4.17 3.65
C ARG A 99 -9.16 5.66 3.88
N GLU A 100 -10.40 6.15 3.76
CA GLU A 100 -10.71 7.56 4.02
C GLU A 100 -10.22 7.99 5.41
N GLU A 101 -10.53 7.22 6.45
CA GLU A 101 -10.13 7.49 7.83
C GLU A 101 -8.61 7.48 8.02
N ALA A 102 -7.90 6.48 7.47
CA ALA A 102 -6.44 6.47 7.47
C ALA A 102 -5.86 7.71 6.76
N LEU A 103 -6.49 8.15 5.66
CA LEU A 103 -6.04 9.33 4.92
C LEU A 103 -6.34 10.64 5.64
N MET A 104 -7.36 10.71 6.50
CA MET A 104 -7.56 11.87 7.36
C MET A 104 -6.35 12.08 8.30
N LEU A 105 -5.81 11.00 8.89
CA LEU A 105 -4.61 11.09 9.71
C LEU A 105 -3.37 11.42 8.89
N PHE A 106 -3.22 10.81 7.70
CA PHE A 106 -2.15 11.16 6.78
C PHE A 106 -2.16 12.67 6.45
N ASP A 107 -3.33 13.22 6.12
CA ASP A 107 -3.50 14.64 5.81
C ASP A 107 -3.07 15.54 6.99
N VAL A 108 -3.45 15.19 8.23
CA VAL A 108 -2.98 15.89 9.44
C VAL A 108 -1.46 15.90 9.55
N LEU A 109 -0.83 14.74 9.37
CA LEU A 109 0.63 14.61 9.49
C LEU A 109 1.37 15.36 8.38
N MET A 110 0.83 15.36 7.15
CA MET A 110 1.39 16.11 6.02
C MET A 110 1.31 17.63 6.22
N HIS A 111 0.31 18.12 6.95
CA HIS A 111 0.15 19.55 7.22
C HIS A 111 0.92 20.06 8.45
N CYS A 112 1.51 19.19 9.27
CA CYS A 112 2.31 19.61 10.44
C CYS A 112 3.58 20.40 10.03
N LYS A 113 3.76 21.60 10.60
CA LYS A 113 4.94 22.46 10.34
C LYS A 113 6.15 22.11 11.21
N THR A 114 5.94 21.48 12.35
CA THR A 114 6.99 21.21 13.33
C THR A 114 6.99 19.75 13.76
N TRP A 115 8.15 19.28 14.23
CA TRP A 115 8.30 17.93 14.75
C TRP A 115 7.41 17.67 15.97
N GLU A 116 7.23 18.68 16.83
CA GLU A 116 6.36 18.61 17.99
C GLU A 116 4.89 18.39 17.60
N ALA A 117 4.43 19.03 16.52
CA ALA A 117 3.09 18.82 15.99
C ALA A 117 2.93 17.40 15.43
N VAL A 118 3.93 16.89 14.70
CA VAL A 118 3.93 15.51 14.17
C VAL A 118 3.83 14.49 15.31
N ILE A 119 4.71 14.58 16.31
CA ILE A 119 4.72 13.62 17.43
C ILE A 119 3.50 13.78 18.34
N GLY A 120 3.02 15.02 18.53
CA GLY A 120 1.78 15.28 19.26
C GLY A 120 0.59 14.56 18.63
N ASN A 121 0.38 14.77 17.32
CA ASN A 121 -0.70 14.12 16.57
C ASN A 121 -0.51 12.60 16.51
N ALA A 122 0.69 12.12 16.18
CA ALA A 122 0.95 10.69 16.09
C ALA A 122 0.74 9.97 17.43
N ALA A 123 1.19 10.55 18.55
CA ALA A 123 0.96 9.96 19.87
C ALA A 123 -0.52 10.00 20.25
N TYR A 124 -1.22 11.10 19.96
CA TYR A 124 -2.65 11.24 20.23
C TYR A 124 -3.47 10.21 19.44
N PHE A 125 -3.35 10.19 18.10
CA PHE A 125 -4.17 9.31 17.27
C PHE A 125 -3.79 7.83 17.37
N ARG A 126 -2.56 7.48 17.78
CA ARG A 126 -2.21 6.10 18.13
C ARG A 126 -3.12 5.52 19.21
N GLU A 127 -3.53 6.32 20.19
CA GLU A 127 -4.39 5.87 21.29
C GLU A 127 -5.89 5.91 20.93
N HIS A 128 -6.28 6.57 19.84
CA HIS A 128 -7.69 6.84 19.51
C HIS A 128 -8.17 6.24 18.18
N MET A 129 -7.28 5.83 17.30
CA MET A 129 -7.61 5.21 16.00
C MET A 129 -7.28 3.73 15.97
N ASN A 130 -7.85 3.02 15.00
CA ASN A 130 -7.47 1.66 14.66
C ASN A 130 -5.96 1.56 14.36
N GLU A 131 -5.33 0.51 14.88
CA GLU A 131 -3.88 0.30 14.76
C GLU A 131 -3.39 0.19 13.31
N GLY A 132 -4.18 -0.40 12.41
CA GLY A 132 -3.83 -0.57 10.99
C GLY A 132 -3.91 0.76 10.24
N GLU A 133 -4.96 1.53 10.46
CA GLU A 133 -5.13 2.88 9.90
C GLU A 133 -4.01 3.82 10.36
N PHE A 134 -3.73 3.80 11.67
CA PHE A 134 -2.63 4.57 12.26
C PHE A 134 -1.28 4.23 11.63
N LEU A 135 -0.96 2.93 11.55
CA LEU A 135 0.33 2.48 11.00
C LEU A 135 0.48 2.88 9.54
N TYR A 136 -0.57 2.67 8.73
CA TYR A 136 -0.58 3.03 7.33
C TYR A 136 -0.32 4.53 7.14
N ALA A 137 -1.09 5.37 7.83
CA ALA A 137 -0.98 6.83 7.77
C ALA A 137 0.40 7.32 8.19
N LEU A 138 0.96 6.77 9.27
CA LEU A 138 2.29 7.13 9.77
C LEU A 138 3.39 6.78 8.76
N TYR A 139 3.32 5.61 8.14
CA TYR A 139 4.33 5.15 7.16
C TYR A 139 4.26 5.98 5.89
N ALA A 140 3.05 6.17 5.34
CA ALA A 140 2.84 7.02 4.17
C ALA A 140 3.32 8.46 4.42
N ALA A 141 2.93 9.07 5.54
CA ALA A 141 3.33 10.43 5.86
C ALA A 141 4.85 10.55 6.09
N ALA A 142 5.51 9.54 6.68
CA ALA A 142 6.96 9.53 6.85
C ALA A 142 7.69 9.43 5.50
N ILE A 143 7.20 8.65 4.55
CA ILE A 143 7.79 8.54 3.21
C ILE A 143 7.65 9.86 2.45
N HIS A 144 6.51 10.53 2.58
CA HIS A 144 6.12 11.64 1.71
C HIS A 144 6.41 13.05 2.27
N SER A 145 6.94 13.17 3.48
CA SER A 145 7.14 14.48 4.13
C SER A 145 8.58 14.72 4.61
N GLU A 146 8.91 15.99 4.88
CA GLU A 146 10.21 16.35 5.43
C GLU A 146 10.44 15.77 6.84
N PHE A 147 9.40 15.44 7.61
CA PHE A 147 9.61 14.89 8.96
C PHE A 147 10.20 13.48 8.93
N GLY A 148 9.87 12.67 7.92
CA GLY A 148 10.40 11.32 7.79
C GLY A 148 11.76 11.25 7.08
N LYS A 149 12.26 12.37 6.58
CA LYS A 149 13.56 12.43 5.90
C LYS A 149 14.70 11.93 6.77
N GLY A 150 15.35 10.86 6.28
CA GLY A 150 16.46 10.18 6.93
C GLY A 150 16.04 9.13 7.97
N LEU A 151 14.74 9.00 8.26
CA LEU A 151 14.24 7.91 9.10
C LEU A 151 14.26 6.59 8.34
N VAL A 152 14.48 5.52 9.08
CA VAL A 152 14.33 4.14 8.61
C VAL A 152 13.06 3.59 9.23
N LEU A 153 12.07 3.30 8.39
CA LEU A 153 10.84 2.67 8.85
C LEU A 153 11.15 1.23 9.29
N PRO A 154 10.71 0.80 10.49
CA PRO A 154 10.79 -0.60 10.87
C PRO A 154 10.10 -1.50 9.84
N PRO A 155 10.60 -2.71 9.58
CA PRO A 155 9.95 -3.60 8.64
C PRO A 155 8.58 -4.03 9.18
N LEU A 156 7.55 -4.01 8.32
CA LEU A 156 6.18 -4.36 8.71
C LEU A 156 6.05 -5.80 9.24
N TYR A 157 6.92 -6.72 8.83
CA TYR A 157 6.93 -8.09 9.39
C TYR A 157 7.35 -8.16 10.87
N GLU A 158 7.97 -7.12 11.43
CA GLU A 158 8.23 -7.00 12.88
C GLU A 158 7.13 -6.22 13.61
N VAL A 159 6.47 -5.27 12.93
CA VAL A 159 5.43 -4.41 13.52
C VAL A 159 4.07 -5.10 13.54
N THR A 160 3.68 -5.76 12.44
CA THR A 160 2.42 -6.50 12.27
C THR A 160 2.69 -7.94 11.81
N PRO A 161 3.37 -8.77 12.63
CA PRO A 161 3.87 -10.09 12.23
C PRO A 161 2.79 -11.05 11.73
N HIS A 162 1.53 -10.87 12.13
CA HIS A 162 0.36 -11.62 11.66
C HIS A 162 0.16 -11.58 10.14
N MET A 163 0.54 -10.47 9.49
CA MET A 163 0.44 -10.33 8.03
C MET A 163 1.55 -11.10 7.29
N PHE A 164 2.60 -11.51 7.99
CA PHE A 164 3.79 -12.12 7.39
C PHE A 164 4.08 -13.55 7.87
N THR A 165 3.37 -14.02 8.89
CA THR A 165 3.66 -15.26 9.61
C THR A 165 2.44 -16.19 9.60
N ASN A 166 2.66 -17.46 9.29
CA ASN A 166 1.58 -18.44 9.28
C ASN A 166 0.96 -18.67 10.69
N SER A 167 -0.31 -19.06 10.73
CA SER A 167 -1.10 -19.26 11.94
C SER A 167 -0.48 -20.29 12.89
N GLN A 168 0.24 -21.28 12.36
CA GLN A 168 0.91 -22.29 13.20
C GLN A 168 2.02 -21.67 14.04
N VAL A 169 2.86 -20.81 13.44
CA VAL A 169 3.94 -20.11 14.14
C VAL A 169 3.38 -19.05 15.08
N ILE A 170 2.33 -18.33 14.69
CA ILE A 170 1.62 -17.40 15.58
C ILE A 170 1.08 -18.13 16.83
N LYS A 171 0.44 -19.30 16.66
CA LYS A 171 -0.05 -20.12 17.79
C LYS A 171 1.10 -20.57 18.71
N LYS A 172 2.27 -20.93 18.15
CA LYS A 172 3.47 -21.24 18.95
C LYS A 172 4.00 -20.02 19.72
N ALA A 173 4.00 -18.83 19.09
CA ALA A 173 4.38 -17.58 19.75
C ALA A 173 3.44 -17.22 20.90
N TYR A 174 2.12 -17.39 20.72
CA TYR A 174 1.15 -17.23 21.79
C TYR A 174 1.40 -18.21 22.94
N SER A 175 1.68 -19.49 22.63
CA SER A 175 2.03 -20.49 23.65
C SER A 175 3.29 -20.11 24.44
N ALA A 176 4.33 -19.61 23.77
CA ALA A 176 5.55 -19.13 24.43
C ALA A 176 5.27 -17.96 25.38
N GLN A 177 4.45 -16.99 24.95
CA GLN A 177 4.06 -15.85 25.79
C GLN A 177 3.23 -16.30 27.01
N MET A 178 2.26 -17.20 26.82
CA MET A 178 1.43 -17.74 27.90
C MET A 178 2.21 -18.59 28.91
N THR A 179 3.30 -19.23 28.48
CA THR A 179 4.19 -20.04 29.34
C THR A 179 5.42 -19.28 29.83
N GLN A 180 5.55 -18.01 29.46
CA GLN A 180 6.70 -17.14 29.76
C GLN A 180 8.05 -17.77 29.39
N HIS A 181 8.07 -18.56 28.30
CA HIS A 181 9.26 -19.23 27.82
C HIS A 181 9.64 -18.68 26.44
N ALA A 182 10.80 -18.03 26.33
CA ALA A 182 11.31 -17.54 25.06
C ALA A 182 11.49 -18.69 24.05
N GLY A 183 11.05 -18.50 22.82
CA GLY A 183 11.08 -19.54 21.78
C GLY A 183 11.67 -19.04 20.47
N LYS A 184 12.22 -19.97 19.69
CA LYS A 184 12.55 -19.76 18.28
C LYS A 184 11.80 -20.80 17.47
N PHE A 185 10.97 -20.35 16.55
CA PHE A 185 10.07 -21.22 15.80
C PHE A 185 10.45 -21.23 14.33
N LYS A 186 10.64 -22.43 13.77
CA LYS A 186 10.80 -22.61 12.34
C LYS A 186 9.43 -22.43 11.67
N MET A 187 9.37 -21.55 10.68
CA MET A 187 8.25 -21.41 9.76
C MET A 187 8.49 -22.29 8.53
N GLU A 188 7.42 -22.92 8.03
CA GLU A 188 7.42 -23.67 6.78
C GLU A 188 6.35 -23.05 5.87
N PHE A 189 6.60 -23.07 4.56
CA PHE A 189 5.69 -22.50 3.56
C PHE A 189 4.35 -23.23 3.54
N THR A 190 3.31 -22.55 3.06
CA THR A 190 1.95 -23.10 3.03
C THR A 190 1.80 -24.26 2.04
N GLY A 191 0.66 -24.95 2.10
CA GLY A 191 0.32 -26.01 1.16
C GLY A 191 1.01 -27.37 1.43
N SER A 192 1.05 -28.21 0.41
CA SER A 192 1.67 -29.53 0.46
C SER A 192 2.37 -29.85 -0.86
N GLN A 193 3.32 -30.79 -0.85
CA GLN A 193 4.10 -31.17 -2.04
C GLN A 193 3.23 -31.73 -3.18
N LYS A 194 1.95 -32.03 -2.91
CA LYS A 194 0.99 -32.45 -3.93
C LYS A 194 0.44 -31.28 -4.74
N ASN A 195 0.49 -30.07 -4.21
CA ASN A 195 0.12 -28.85 -4.93
C ASN A 195 1.38 -28.29 -5.62
N PRO A 196 1.47 -28.30 -6.96
CA PRO A 196 2.61 -27.75 -7.68
C PRO A 196 2.92 -26.29 -7.33
N GLU A 197 1.90 -25.47 -7.02
CA GLU A 197 2.12 -24.07 -6.63
C GLU A 197 2.92 -23.92 -5.32
N GLN A 198 2.97 -24.96 -4.46
CA GLN A 198 3.87 -24.94 -3.30
C GLN A 198 5.34 -24.83 -3.71
N HIS A 199 5.74 -25.37 -4.88
CA HIS A 199 7.14 -25.37 -5.29
C HIS A 199 7.71 -23.95 -5.45
N VAL A 200 6.84 -22.97 -5.72
CA VAL A 200 7.20 -21.55 -5.86
C VAL A 200 6.68 -20.69 -4.70
N ALA A 201 6.16 -21.29 -3.63
CA ALA A 201 5.70 -20.56 -2.45
C ALA A 201 6.80 -19.72 -1.80
N TYR A 202 8.07 -20.14 -1.92
CA TYR A 202 9.21 -19.37 -1.43
C TYR A 202 9.37 -18.00 -2.09
N PHE A 203 8.73 -17.75 -3.24
CA PHE A 203 8.74 -16.45 -3.89
C PHE A 203 7.65 -15.53 -3.32
N GLY A 204 6.39 -15.98 -3.39
CA GLY A 204 5.23 -15.20 -2.96
C GLY A 204 5.07 -15.07 -1.45
N GLU A 205 5.58 -16.03 -0.67
CA GLU A 205 5.56 -15.98 0.80
C GLU A 205 6.83 -15.40 1.42
N ASP A 206 7.83 -15.03 0.61
CA ASP A 206 9.02 -14.36 1.13
C ASP A 206 8.64 -13.01 1.77
N ILE A 207 9.13 -12.79 2.98
CA ILE A 207 8.81 -11.59 3.75
C ILE A 207 9.40 -10.33 3.09
N GLY A 208 10.53 -10.45 2.40
CA GLY A 208 11.16 -9.36 1.66
C GLY A 208 10.38 -9.00 0.40
N MET A 209 9.87 -10.00 -0.33
CA MET A 209 8.99 -9.78 -1.49
C MET A 209 7.70 -9.05 -1.10
N ASN A 210 7.05 -9.49 -0.02
CA ASN A 210 5.84 -8.84 0.47
C ASN A 210 6.12 -7.41 0.99
N VAL A 211 7.25 -7.19 1.68
CA VAL A 211 7.67 -5.82 2.07
C VAL A 211 7.97 -4.96 0.85
N HIS A 212 8.63 -5.50 -0.18
CA HIS A 212 8.88 -4.78 -1.43
C HIS A 212 7.57 -4.29 -2.06
N HIS A 213 6.57 -5.17 -2.16
CA HIS A 213 5.28 -4.86 -2.76
C HIS A 213 4.51 -3.77 -1.99
N VAL A 214 4.34 -3.91 -0.66
CA VAL A 214 3.67 -2.88 0.14
C VAL A 214 4.44 -1.56 0.16
N THR A 215 5.78 -1.59 0.13
CA THR A 215 6.60 -0.37 0.09
C THR A 215 6.42 0.36 -1.24
N TRP A 216 6.37 -0.36 -2.37
CA TRP A 216 6.10 0.24 -3.68
C TRP A 216 4.75 0.99 -3.67
N HIS A 217 3.72 0.40 -3.06
CA HIS A 217 2.41 1.04 -2.93
C HIS A 217 2.35 2.17 -1.89
N LEU A 218 3.29 2.21 -0.93
CA LEU A 218 3.48 3.36 -0.05
C LEU A 218 4.26 4.49 -0.74
N ASP A 219 5.20 4.19 -1.64
CA ASP A 219 5.93 5.19 -2.43
C ASP A 219 5.05 5.79 -3.55
N PHE A 220 4.17 4.96 -4.12
CA PHE A 220 3.30 5.31 -5.25
C PHE A 220 1.82 5.01 -4.98
N PRO A 221 1.19 5.63 -3.96
CA PRO A 221 -0.17 5.28 -3.59
C PRO A 221 -1.19 5.70 -4.65
N PHE A 222 -2.14 4.82 -4.96
CA PHE A 222 -3.21 5.08 -5.93
C PHE A 222 -4.12 6.27 -5.54
N TRP A 223 -4.18 6.61 -4.25
CA TRP A 223 -4.98 7.73 -3.72
C TRP A 223 -4.23 9.07 -3.71
N TRP A 224 -2.97 9.12 -4.14
CA TRP A 224 -2.14 10.32 -4.10
C TRP A 224 -2.73 11.48 -4.90
N LYS A 225 -2.67 12.68 -4.33
CA LYS A 225 -3.03 13.95 -4.98
C LYS A 225 -1.82 14.88 -4.97
N ASP A 226 -1.59 15.59 -6.07
CA ASP A 226 -0.50 16.57 -6.14
C ASP A 226 -0.66 17.73 -5.14
N SER A 227 -1.89 17.96 -4.65
CA SER A 227 -2.17 18.89 -3.57
C SER A 227 -1.45 18.55 -2.26
N TYR A 228 -0.94 17.32 -2.10
CA TYR A 228 -0.11 16.93 -0.96
C TYR A 228 1.33 17.45 -1.02
N GLY A 229 1.72 18.09 -2.13
CA GLY A 229 2.92 18.91 -2.20
C GLY A 229 3.75 18.70 -3.46
N TYR A 230 3.60 17.56 -4.14
CA TYR A 230 4.36 17.27 -5.36
C TYR A 230 3.71 16.19 -6.23
N HIS A 231 4.14 16.15 -7.49
CA HIS A 231 3.72 15.16 -8.48
C HIS A 231 4.58 13.90 -8.42
N LEU A 232 3.94 12.73 -8.45
CA LEU A 232 4.63 11.44 -8.58
C LEU A 232 4.92 11.16 -10.06
N ASP A 233 6.12 11.51 -10.48
CA ASP A 233 6.54 11.40 -11.88
C ASP A 233 6.43 9.97 -12.41
N ARG A 234 5.81 9.84 -13.59
CA ARG A 234 5.61 8.56 -14.31
C ARG A 234 4.97 7.44 -13.47
N LYS A 235 4.22 7.76 -12.42
CA LYS A 235 3.60 6.78 -11.52
C LYS A 235 2.87 5.64 -12.24
N GLY A 236 2.04 5.96 -13.24
CA GLY A 236 1.29 4.96 -13.98
C GLY A 236 2.17 4.03 -14.83
N GLU A 237 3.27 4.55 -15.38
CA GLU A 237 4.24 3.71 -16.08
C GLU A 237 5.03 2.83 -15.11
N LEU A 238 5.40 3.38 -13.95
CA LEU A 238 6.05 2.61 -12.88
C LEU A 238 5.14 1.53 -12.33
N PHE A 239 3.83 1.76 -12.26
CA PHE A 239 2.83 0.74 -11.90
C PHE A 239 2.88 -0.43 -12.88
N PHE A 240 2.78 -0.17 -14.18
CA PHE A 240 2.94 -1.20 -15.21
C PHE A 240 4.28 -1.94 -15.03
N TRP A 241 5.37 -1.19 -14.93
CA TRP A 241 6.71 -1.78 -14.95
C TRP A 241 7.01 -2.63 -13.72
N ALA A 242 6.63 -2.18 -12.52
CA ALA A 242 6.83 -2.94 -11.29
C ALA A 242 6.09 -4.28 -11.33
N HIS A 243 4.82 -4.27 -11.73
CA HIS A 243 4.01 -5.48 -11.79
C HIS A 243 4.39 -6.41 -12.95
N HIS A 244 4.81 -5.85 -14.09
CA HIS A 244 5.40 -6.62 -15.19
C HIS A 244 6.66 -7.36 -14.71
N GLN A 245 7.59 -6.66 -14.05
CA GLN A 245 8.82 -7.25 -13.54
C GLN A 245 8.55 -8.33 -12.48
N LEU A 246 7.58 -8.11 -11.58
CA LEU A 246 7.16 -9.12 -10.60
C LEU A 246 6.60 -10.38 -11.29
N THR A 247 5.75 -10.21 -12.30
CA THR A 247 5.15 -11.32 -13.05
C THR A 247 6.21 -12.12 -13.82
N VAL A 248 7.11 -11.44 -14.53
CA VAL A 248 8.22 -12.08 -15.26
C VAL A 248 9.18 -12.79 -14.31
N ARG A 249 9.46 -12.19 -13.14
CA ARG A 249 10.30 -12.81 -12.13
C ARG A 249 9.65 -14.07 -11.58
N PHE A 250 8.36 -14.05 -11.28
CA PHE A 250 7.63 -15.25 -10.85
C PHE A 250 7.68 -16.35 -11.90
N ASP A 251 7.45 -16.01 -13.18
CA ASP A 251 7.60 -16.95 -14.30
C ASP A 251 9.00 -17.59 -14.36
N ALA A 252 10.06 -16.86 -14.03
CA ALA A 252 11.41 -17.42 -13.94
C ALA A 252 11.56 -18.43 -12.79
N GLU A 253 10.91 -18.19 -11.65
CA GLU A 253 10.86 -19.16 -10.54
C GLU A 253 10.06 -20.40 -10.93
N ARG A 254 8.94 -20.23 -11.66
CA ARG A 254 8.14 -21.35 -12.21
C ARG A 254 8.96 -22.23 -13.14
N LEU A 255 9.66 -21.63 -14.11
CA LEU A 255 10.55 -22.35 -15.02
C LEU A 255 11.66 -23.10 -14.27
N SER A 256 12.23 -22.50 -13.23
CA SER A 256 13.25 -23.12 -12.37
C SER A 256 12.73 -24.35 -11.61
N ASN A 257 11.42 -24.43 -11.40
CA ASN A 257 10.74 -25.55 -10.75
C ASN A 257 9.99 -26.47 -11.75
N HIS A 258 10.34 -26.40 -13.04
CA HIS A 258 9.72 -27.20 -14.11
C HIS A 258 8.20 -27.02 -14.25
N MET A 259 7.71 -25.83 -13.91
CA MET A 259 6.31 -25.45 -14.08
C MET A 259 6.15 -24.63 -15.37
N ASP A 260 4.98 -24.73 -15.98
CA ASP A 260 4.59 -23.85 -17.08
C ASP A 260 4.50 -22.39 -16.60
N LEU A 261 4.61 -21.45 -17.54
CA LEU A 261 4.37 -20.04 -17.27
C LEU A 261 2.96 -19.84 -16.71
N VAL A 262 2.77 -18.79 -15.92
CA VAL A 262 1.46 -18.46 -15.36
C VAL A 262 0.48 -18.12 -16.49
N ASP A 263 -0.72 -18.70 -16.42
CA ASP A 263 -1.81 -18.36 -17.33
C ASP A 263 -2.49 -17.06 -16.92
N GLU A 264 -3.12 -16.38 -17.87
CA GLU A 264 -3.89 -15.17 -17.60
C GLU A 264 -5.19 -15.49 -16.88
N LEU A 265 -5.65 -14.54 -16.06
CA LEU A 265 -6.99 -14.55 -15.50
C LEU A 265 -8.02 -14.13 -16.56
N TYR A 266 -9.20 -14.76 -16.55
CA TYR A 266 -10.33 -14.37 -17.37
C TYR A 266 -11.60 -14.35 -16.52
N TRP A 267 -12.41 -13.29 -16.63
CA TRP A 267 -13.61 -13.08 -15.82
C TRP A 267 -14.73 -14.11 -16.09
N ASP A 268 -14.72 -14.72 -17.28
CA ASP A 268 -15.69 -15.72 -17.74
C ASP A 268 -15.20 -17.17 -17.57
N ARG A 269 -14.02 -17.38 -16.97
CA ARG A 269 -13.43 -18.70 -16.74
C ARG A 269 -13.24 -18.96 -15.23
N PRO A 270 -13.16 -20.25 -14.83
CA PRO A 270 -12.83 -20.58 -13.46
C PRO A 270 -11.40 -20.16 -13.09
N ILE A 271 -11.23 -19.73 -11.84
CA ILE A 271 -9.94 -19.56 -11.19
C ILE A 271 -9.43 -20.97 -10.87
N VAL A 272 -8.53 -21.49 -11.71
CA VAL A 272 -8.08 -22.89 -11.63
C VAL A 272 -7.40 -23.18 -10.29
N GLU A 273 -6.44 -22.34 -9.88
CA GLU A 273 -5.76 -22.50 -8.58
C GLU A 273 -6.47 -21.75 -7.46
N GLY A 274 -6.93 -22.53 -6.48
CA GLY A 274 -7.33 -22.05 -5.17
C GLY A 274 -6.13 -21.70 -4.31
N PHE A 275 -6.42 -21.21 -3.10
CA PHE A 275 -5.39 -20.87 -2.13
C PHE A 275 -5.93 -20.96 -0.70
N ALA A 276 -5.18 -21.64 0.16
CA ALA A 276 -5.42 -21.72 1.60
C ALA A 276 -4.28 -20.98 2.33
N PRO A 277 -4.51 -19.73 2.79
CA PRO A 277 -3.44 -18.88 3.31
C PRO A 277 -2.76 -19.43 4.57
N HIS A 278 -3.47 -20.20 5.39
CA HIS A 278 -3.00 -20.66 6.70
C HIS A 278 -2.43 -19.53 7.58
N THR A 279 -2.96 -18.31 7.43
CA THR A 279 -2.60 -17.10 8.17
C THR A 279 -3.83 -16.58 8.92
N THR A 280 -3.62 -15.69 9.89
CA THR A 280 -4.69 -15.10 10.70
C THR A 280 -4.41 -13.64 10.93
N TYR A 281 -5.46 -12.83 10.87
CA TYR A 281 -5.38 -11.48 11.42
C TYR A 281 -5.08 -11.55 12.91
N ARG A 282 -4.47 -10.48 13.44
CA ARG A 282 -4.41 -10.27 14.89
C ARG A 282 -5.81 -10.15 15.48
N TYR A 283 -6.67 -9.39 14.80
CA TYR A 283 -8.11 -9.26 15.08
C TYR A 283 -8.89 -9.33 13.77
N GLY A 284 -9.84 -10.26 13.65
CA GLY A 284 -10.59 -10.53 12.41
C GLY A 284 -10.72 -12.00 12.04
N GLY A 285 -9.89 -12.88 12.64
CA GLY A 285 -9.92 -14.32 12.41
C GLY A 285 -8.95 -14.81 11.35
N GLU A 286 -9.11 -16.06 10.91
CA GLU A 286 -8.28 -16.66 9.86
C GLU A 286 -8.62 -16.05 8.49
N PHE A 287 -7.60 -15.88 7.64
CA PHE A 287 -7.84 -15.44 6.27
C PHE A 287 -8.69 -16.47 5.51
N PRO A 288 -9.64 -16.03 4.67
CA PRO A 288 -10.47 -16.92 3.88
C PRO A 288 -9.66 -17.81 2.94
N THR A 289 -10.14 -19.04 2.73
CA THR A 289 -9.60 -19.99 1.75
C THR A 289 -10.47 -19.98 0.50
N ARG A 290 -9.85 -19.94 -0.68
CA ARG A 290 -10.54 -20.09 -1.96
C ARG A 290 -10.30 -21.51 -2.50
N PRO A 291 -11.35 -22.31 -2.78
CA PRO A 291 -11.19 -23.61 -3.45
C PRO A 291 -10.67 -23.49 -4.88
N ASP A 292 -10.15 -24.59 -5.41
CA ASP A 292 -9.78 -24.71 -6.83
C ASP A 292 -11.02 -24.64 -7.74
N ASN A 293 -10.83 -24.18 -8.97
CA ASN A 293 -11.84 -24.15 -10.05
C ASN A 293 -13.13 -23.37 -9.71
N VAL A 294 -13.03 -22.34 -8.87
CA VAL A 294 -14.16 -21.45 -8.55
C VAL A 294 -14.40 -20.47 -9.70
N HIS A 295 -15.67 -20.29 -10.09
CA HIS A 295 -16.04 -19.24 -11.03
C HIS A 295 -16.24 -17.93 -10.30
N PHE A 296 -15.96 -16.80 -10.97
CA PHE A 296 -16.24 -15.50 -10.38
C PHE A 296 -17.73 -15.33 -10.12
N GLU A 297 -18.04 -14.94 -8.89
CA GLU A 297 -19.36 -14.48 -8.46
C GLU A 297 -19.31 -12.97 -8.19
N ASP A 298 -20.46 -12.31 -8.37
CA ASP A 298 -20.65 -10.91 -8.01
C ASP A 298 -20.44 -10.73 -6.50
N VAL A 299 -19.79 -9.63 -6.11
CA VAL A 299 -19.54 -9.30 -4.71
C VAL A 299 -20.51 -8.21 -4.28
N ASP A 300 -21.41 -8.59 -3.37
CA ASP A 300 -22.58 -7.78 -3.01
C ASP A 300 -22.17 -6.39 -2.50
N GLY A 301 -22.78 -5.35 -3.08
CA GLY A 301 -22.55 -3.96 -2.69
C GLY A 301 -21.18 -3.39 -3.10
N ILE A 302 -20.33 -4.16 -3.78
CA ILE A 302 -18.98 -3.73 -4.18
C ILE A 302 -18.83 -3.74 -5.70
N ILE A 303 -18.85 -4.91 -6.33
CA ILE A 303 -18.51 -5.05 -7.75
C ILE A 303 -19.14 -6.29 -8.36
N ARG A 304 -19.57 -6.19 -9.62
CA ARG A 304 -20.09 -7.33 -10.40
C ARG A 304 -19.07 -7.79 -11.43
N VAL A 305 -19.09 -9.07 -11.77
CA VAL A 305 -18.24 -9.65 -12.83
C VAL A 305 -18.46 -8.92 -14.16
N ARG A 306 -19.71 -8.55 -14.44
CA ARG A 306 -20.06 -7.77 -15.64
C ARG A 306 -19.35 -6.41 -15.68
N ASP A 307 -19.21 -5.75 -14.53
CA ASP A 307 -18.58 -4.42 -14.46
C ASP A 307 -17.09 -4.54 -14.78
N MET A 308 -16.41 -5.60 -14.30
CA MET A 308 -15.01 -5.91 -14.64
C MET A 308 -14.80 -6.06 -16.15
N ILE A 309 -15.68 -6.82 -16.82
CA ILE A 309 -15.65 -7.02 -18.28
C ILE A 309 -15.86 -5.68 -19.02
N ILE A 310 -16.75 -4.83 -18.53
CA ILE A 310 -16.99 -3.49 -19.12
C ILE A 310 -15.77 -2.58 -18.94
N HIS A 311 -15.15 -2.56 -17.76
CA HIS A 311 -13.94 -1.78 -17.49
C HIS A 311 -12.80 -2.20 -18.42
N GLU A 312 -12.54 -3.51 -18.52
CA GLU A 312 -11.58 -4.07 -19.47
C GLU A 312 -11.88 -3.62 -20.91
N THR A 313 -13.13 -3.79 -21.36
CA THR A 313 -13.54 -3.47 -22.74
C THR A 313 -13.27 -1.99 -23.05
N ARG A 314 -13.62 -1.07 -22.15
CA ARG A 314 -13.39 0.38 -22.32
C ARG A 314 -11.90 0.73 -22.40
N ILE A 315 -11.07 0.05 -21.61
CA ILE A 315 -9.62 0.26 -21.61
C ILE A 315 -9.01 -0.25 -22.93
N ARG A 316 -9.37 -1.47 -23.37
CA ARG A 316 -8.92 -2.03 -24.65
C ARG A 316 -9.39 -1.19 -25.83
N ASP A 317 -10.62 -0.68 -25.80
CA ASP A 317 -11.13 0.26 -26.80
C ASP A 317 -10.27 1.54 -26.85
N ALA A 318 -9.90 2.13 -25.71
CA ALA A 318 -9.02 3.30 -25.68
C ALA A 318 -7.64 3.00 -26.32
N ILE A 319 -7.08 1.83 -26.03
CA ILE A 319 -5.83 1.34 -26.64
C ILE A 319 -5.97 1.22 -28.16
N ALA A 320 -7.03 0.57 -28.64
CA ALA A 320 -7.30 0.38 -30.06
C ALA A 320 -7.47 1.72 -30.81
N HIS A 321 -8.24 2.65 -30.22
CA HIS A 321 -8.42 4.00 -30.75
C HIS A 321 -7.13 4.82 -30.76
N GLY A 322 -6.22 4.55 -29.81
CA GLY A 322 -5.00 5.34 -29.61
C GLY A 322 -5.21 6.61 -28.78
N TYR A 323 -6.34 6.73 -28.08
CA TYR A 323 -6.60 7.82 -27.16
C TYR A 323 -7.52 7.41 -25.99
N ILE A 324 -7.37 8.11 -24.86
CA ILE A 324 -8.26 8.03 -23.69
C ILE A 324 -9.27 9.19 -23.75
N THR A 325 -10.51 8.94 -23.36
CA THR A 325 -11.56 9.96 -23.29
C THR A 325 -11.66 10.52 -21.87
N SER A 326 -11.32 11.81 -21.72
CA SER A 326 -11.44 12.55 -20.46
C SER A 326 -12.90 12.81 -20.08
N LYS A 327 -13.15 13.29 -18.87
CA LYS A 327 -14.50 13.62 -18.35
C LYS A 327 -15.26 14.64 -19.20
N ASP A 328 -14.54 15.58 -19.82
CA ASP A 328 -15.11 16.60 -20.70
C ASP A 328 -15.30 16.13 -22.16
N GLY A 329 -14.98 14.87 -22.45
CA GLY A 329 -15.04 14.28 -23.78
C GLY A 329 -13.80 14.55 -24.64
N SER A 330 -12.80 15.29 -24.15
CA SER A 330 -11.54 15.49 -24.86
C SER A 330 -10.74 14.18 -24.97
N HIS A 331 -9.93 14.09 -26.03
CA HIS A 331 -9.11 12.91 -26.30
C HIS A 331 -7.66 13.15 -25.88
N ILE A 332 -7.16 12.30 -24.99
CA ILE A 332 -5.75 12.26 -24.57
C ILE A 332 -5.06 11.23 -25.45
N ASN A 333 -4.21 11.68 -26.37
CA ASN A 333 -3.45 10.80 -27.24
C ASN A 333 -2.50 9.91 -26.40
N ILE A 334 -2.55 8.60 -26.64
CA ILE A 334 -1.66 7.63 -25.98
C ILE A 334 -0.66 7.00 -26.96
N ARG A 335 -0.69 7.32 -28.26
CA ARG A 335 0.34 6.85 -29.23
C ARG A 335 1.61 7.70 -29.15
N ASN A 336 2.16 7.84 -27.94
CA ASN A 336 3.36 8.61 -27.64
C ASN A 336 4.04 8.03 -26.38
N VAL A 337 5.12 8.67 -25.94
CA VAL A 337 5.93 8.21 -24.79
C VAL A 337 5.19 8.25 -23.45
N GLU A 338 4.20 9.14 -23.29
CA GLU A 338 3.40 9.30 -22.06
C GLU A 338 2.17 8.38 -22.02
N GLY A 339 1.83 7.74 -23.14
CA GLY A 339 0.62 6.94 -23.25
C GLY A 339 0.52 5.81 -22.22
N ILE A 340 1.64 5.15 -21.96
CA ILE A 340 1.73 4.08 -20.95
C ILE A 340 1.46 4.61 -19.54
N ASN A 341 1.92 5.83 -19.22
CA ASN A 341 1.67 6.46 -17.93
C ASN A 341 0.17 6.75 -17.74
N HIS A 342 -0.49 7.28 -18.78
CA HIS A 342 -1.94 7.50 -18.74
C HIS A 342 -2.74 6.20 -18.64
N LEU A 343 -2.30 5.13 -19.32
CA LEU A 343 -2.93 3.81 -19.19
C LEU A 343 -2.79 3.26 -17.78
N GLY A 344 -1.60 3.36 -17.17
CA GLY A 344 -1.40 2.97 -15.78
C GLY A 344 -2.34 3.70 -14.83
N ASN A 345 -2.54 5.00 -15.05
CA ASN A 345 -3.43 5.81 -14.22
C ASN A 345 -4.90 5.38 -14.31
N ILE A 346 -5.40 4.93 -15.47
CA ILE A 346 -6.79 4.45 -15.62
C ILE A 346 -6.98 2.98 -15.26
N ILE A 347 -5.92 2.15 -15.37
CA ILE A 347 -5.98 0.72 -15.09
C ILE A 347 -5.89 0.44 -13.58
N GLU A 348 -5.01 1.16 -12.85
CA GLU A 348 -4.81 0.96 -11.42
C GLU A 348 -6.13 1.05 -10.61
N SER A 349 -7.09 1.94 -10.87
CA SER A 349 -6.98 3.33 -11.26
C SER A 349 -6.49 4.18 -10.09
N SER A 350 -5.73 5.23 -10.38
CA SER A 350 -5.32 6.22 -9.39
C SER A 350 -6.13 7.50 -9.48
N VAL A 351 -5.95 8.43 -8.53
CA VAL A 351 -6.54 9.77 -8.61
C VAL A 351 -6.08 10.56 -9.84
N TYR A 352 -4.94 10.18 -10.46
CA TYR A 352 -4.50 10.74 -11.74
C TYR A 352 -5.31 10.25 -12.95
N SER A 353 -6.25 9.32 -12.76
CA SER A 353 -7.16 8.90 -13.82
C SER A 353 -7.98 10.09 -14.33
N PRO A 354 -7.89 10.45 -15.62
CA PRO A 354 -8.65 11.56 -16.17
C PRO A 354 -10.17 11.30 -16.15
N ASN A 355 -10.60 10.03 -16.06
CA ASN A 355 -12.02 9.66 -16.10
C ASN A 355 -12.33 8.34 -15.38
N ALA A 356 -12.08 8.28 -14.07
CA ALA A 356 -12.39 7.10 -13.24
C ALA A 356 -13.86 6.66 -13.30
N GLN A 357 -14.81 7.59 -13.49
CA GLN A 357 -16.23 7.25 -13.65
C GLN A 357 -16.48 6.38 -14.89
N TYR A 358 -15.71 6.58 -15.97
CA TYR A 358 -15.84 5.81 -17.20
C TYR A 358 -14.98 4.54 -17.16
N TYR A 359 -13.71 4.65 -16.78
CA TYR A 359 -12.78 3.52 -16.82
C TYR A 359 -12.87 2.57 -15.62
N GLY A 360 -13.47 3.00 -14.52
CA GLY A 360 -13.52 2.23 -13.27
C GLY A 360 -12.16 2.15 -12.58
N ALA A 361 -12.00 1.14 -11.72
CA ALA A 361 -10.75 0.86 -11.01
C ALA A 361 -10.33 -0.60 -11.21
N LEU A 362 -10.17 -1.01 -12.48
CA LEU A 362 -10.03 -2.41 -12.90
C LEU A 362 -9.07 -3.23 -12.02
N HIS A 363 -7.84 -2.75 -11.77
CA HIS A 363 -6.88 -3.46 -10.93
C HIS A 363 -7.34 -3.53 -9.46
N ASN A 364 -7.65 -2.39 -8.84
CA ASN A 364 -8.03 -2.36 -7.42
C ASN A 364 -9.32 -3.14 -7.13
N GLU A 365 -10.31 -3.08 -8.02
CA GLU A 365 -11.55 -3.86 -7.94
C GLU A 365 -11.29 -5.35 -8.22
N ALA A 366 -10.32 -5.69 -9.08
CA ALA A 366 -9.90 -7.07 -9.31
C ALA A 366 -9.31 -7.73 -8.06
N HIS A 367 -8.54 -6.98 -7.26
CA HIS A 367 -8.06 -7.44 -5.96
C HIS A 367 -9.23 -7.80 -5.02
N ILE A 368 -10.25 -6.95 -4.95
CA ILE A 368 -11.41 -7.17 -4.09
C ILE A 368 -12.26 -8.34 -4.60
N ILE A 369 -12.58 -8.39 -5.90
CA ILE A 369 -13.44 -9.45 -6.44
C ILE A 369 -12.78 -10.81 -6.29
N LEU A 370 -11.48 -10.96 -6.58
CA LEU A 370 -10.74 -12.19 -6.33
C LEU A 370 -10.71 -12.56 -4.87
N GLY A 371 -10.50 -11.56 -4.01
CA GLY A 371 -10.35 -11.77 -2.59
C GLY A 371 -11.62 -12.22 -1.89
N ARG A 372 -12.78 -11.81 -2.40
CA ARG A 372 -14.09 -12.11 -1.78
C ARG A 372 -14.75 -13.38 -2.27
N GLN A 373 -14.14 -14.15 -3.18
CA GLN A 373 -14.75 -15.38 -3.71
C GLN A 373 -15.01 -16.48 -2.68
N ALA A 374 -14.42 -16.41 -1.48
CA ALA A 374 -14.75 -17.33 -0.38
C ALA A 374 -16.08 -16.99 0.34
N ASP A 375 -16.50 -15.72 0.30
CA ASP A 375 -17.75 -15.22 0.89
C ASP A 375 -18.27 -13.98 0.11
N PRO A 376 -18.61 -14.12 -1.18
CA PRO A 376 -18.89 -12.98 -2.06
C PRO A 376 -20.15 -12.21 -1.66
N HIS A 377 -21.06 -12.87 -0.92
CA HIS A 377 -22.31 -12.29 -0.43
C HIS A 377 -22.27 -11.94 1.07
N GLY A 378 -21.10 -12.01 1.71
CA GLY A 378 -20.95 -11.68 3.14
C GLY A 378 -21.79 -12.54 4.08
N LYS A 379 -22.19 -13.74 3.65
CA LYS A 379 -23.08 -14.64 4.39
C LYS A 379 -22.41 -15.22 5.63
N TYR A 380 -21.10 -15.45 5.54
CA TYR A 380 -20.31 -16.07 6.61
C TYR A 380 -19.54 -15.05 7.44
N ASN A 381 -19.65 -13.76 7.10
CA ASN A 381 -18.98 -12.66 7.77
C ASN A 381 -17.46 -12.89 7.85
N LEU A 382 -16.88 -13.40 6.75
CA LEU A 382 -15.43 -13.61 6.67
C LEU A 382 -14.69 -12.27 6.53
N PRO A 383 -13.48 -12.15 7.10
CA PRO A 383 -12.65 -10.97 6.89
C PRO A 383 -12.17 -10.88 5.43
N PRO A 384 -11.58 -9.74 5.02
CA PRO A 384 -10.90 -9.64 3.73
C PRO A 384 -9.88 -10.77 3.52
N SER A 385 -9.61 -11.12 2.27
CA SER A 385 -8.57 -12.12 1.97
C SER A 385 -7.18 -11.51 1.82
N VAL A 386 -6.20 -12.39 1.58
CA VAL A 386 -4.82 -11.98 1.31
C VAL A 386 -4.69 -11.05 0.09
N MET A 387 -5.61 -11.11 -0.87
CA MET A 387 -5.62 -10.23 -2.04
C MET A 387 -5.96 -8.77 -1.70
N GLU A 388 -6.53 -8.51 -0.52
CA GLU A 388 -6.98 -7.17 -0.12
C GLU A 388 -5.97 -6.44 0.79
N HIS A 389 -4.70 -6.88 0.78
CA HIS A 389 -3.58 -6.24 1.47
C HIS A 389 -2.31 -6.40 0.64
N PHE A 390 -1.54 -5.33 0.49
CA PHE A 390 -0.28 -5.42 -0.26
C PHE A 390 0.78 -6.27 0.46
N GLU A 391 0.68 -6.38 1.78
CA GLU A 391 1.51 -7.22 2.64
C GLU A 391 1.32 -8.72 2.40
N THR A 392 0.21 -9.12 1.77
CA THR A 392 -0.16 -10.53 1.62
C THR A 392 -0.53 -10.96 0.20
N ALA A 393 -0.83 -10.02 -0.70
CA ALA A 393 -1.40 -10.35 -2.01
C ALA A 393 -0.51 -11.31 -2.81
N THR A 394 0.82 -11.11 -2.79
CA THR A 394 1.77 -11.94 -3.57
C THR A 394 1.84 -13.41 -3.10
N ARG A 395 1.22 -13.75 -1.96
CA ARG A 395 1.13 -15.14 -1.47
C ARG A 395 0.12 -15.97 -2.25
N ASP A 396 -0.91 -15.35 -2.82
CA ASP A 396 -1.96 -16.03 -3.55
C ASP A 396 -1.53 -16.26 -5.01
N PRO A 397 -1.54 -17.50 -5.54
CA PRO A 397 -1.24 -17.76 -6.95
C PRO A 397 -2.10 -16.94 -7.94
N ALA A 398 -3.33 -16.60 -7.55
CA ALA A 398 -4.20 -15.76 -8.38
C ALA A 398 -3.69 -14.32 -8.54
N PHE A 399 -2.83 -13.83 -7.65
CA PHE A 399 -2.15 -12.54 -7.82
C PHE A 399 -1.39 -12.50 -9.14
N PHE A 400 -0.57 -13.53 -9.42
CA PHE A 400 0.25 -13.56 -10.62
C PHE A 400 -0.59 -13.77 -11.89
N ARG A 401 -1.70 -14.51 -11.81
CA ARG A 401 -2.66 -14.65 -12.92
C ARG A 401 -3.37 -13.33 -13.24
N LEU A 402 -3.78 -12.59 -12.21
CA LEU A 402 -4.35 -11.25 -12.36
C LEU A 402 -3.34 -10.31 -13.02
N HIS A 403 -2.11 -10.28 -12.51
CA HIS A 403 -1.10 -9.36 -13.02
C HIS A 403 -0.61 -9.74 -14.42
N LYS A 404 -0.62 -11.03 -14.79
CA LYS A 404 -0.41 -11.48 -16.17
C LYS A 404 -1.51 -10.96 -17.11
N TYR A 405 -2.77 -11.06 -16.69
CA TYR A 405 -3.91 -10.51 -17.42
C TYR A 405 -3.77 -8.99 -17.62
N MET A 406 -3.40 -8.25 -16.57
CA MET A 406 -3.19 -6.81 -16.67
C MET A 406 -1.99 -6.46 -17.56
N ASP A 407 -0.89 -7.21 -17.45
CA ASP A 407 0.30 -7.05 -18.28
C ASP A 407 -0.02 -7.28 -19.76
N GLY A 408 -0.92 -8.24 -20.07
CA GLY A 408 -1.44 -8.44 -21.42
C GLY A 408 -2.13 -7.20 -21.99
N ILE A 409 -2.93 -6.48 -21.19
CA ILE A 409 -3.56 -5.22 -21.60
C ILE A 409 -2.51 -4.14 -21.89
N PHE A 410 -1.51 -3.97 -21.02
CA PHE A 410 -0.41 -3.03 -21.27
C PHE A 410 0.41 -3.42 -22.50
N LYS A 411 0.62 -4.71 -22.71
CA LYS A 411 1.36 -5.25 -23.85
C LYS A 411 0.68 -4.92 -25.18
N GLU A 412 -0.65 -4.98 -25.27
CA GLU A 412 -1.38 -4.55 -26.46
C GLU A 412 -1.07 -3.10 -26.85
N HIS A 413 -0.99 -2.21 -25.86
CA HIS A 413 -0.56 -0.84 -26.11
C HIS A 413 0.89 -0.78 -26.60
N LYS A 414 1.83 -1.44 -25.91
CA LYS A 414 3.26 -1.40 -26.26
C LYS A 414 3.53 -2.00 -27.64
N ASP A 415 2.84 -3.08 -28.01
CA ASP A 415 2.94 -3.72 -29.33
C ASP A 415 2.34 -2.84 -30.45
N SER A 416 1.45 -1.90 -30.13
CA SER A 416 0.90 -0.94 -31.10
C SER A 416 1.86 0.19 -31.49
N LEU A 417 2.94 0.37 -30.72
CA LEU A 417 3.93 1.43 -30.95
C LEU A 417 4.97 0.99 -32.00
N PRO A 418 5.52 1.92 -32.79
CA PRO A 418 6.62 1.61 -33.70
C PRO A 418 7.82 1.03 -32.94
N PRO A 419 8.40 -0.09 -33.41
CA PRO A 419 9.65 -0.59 -32.87
C PRO A 419 10.75 0.46 -32.99
N TYR A 420 11.73 0.42 -32.07
CA TYR A 420 12.89 1.27 -32.15
C TYR A 420 13.65 1.05 -33.47
N THR A 421 14.09 2.14 -34.10
CA THR A 421 14.97 2.07 -35.28
C THR A 421 16.41 1.82 -34.86
N LYS A 422 17.26 1.47 -35.82
CA LYS A 422 18.69 1.25 -35.58
C LYS A 422 19.39 2.50 -35.06
N GLU A 423 18.91 3.69 -35.38
CA GLU A 423 19.49 4.96 -34.92
C GLU A 423 19.11 5.29 -33.47
N GLN A 424 18.08 4.63 -32.92
CA GLN A 424 17.59 4.84 -31.56
C GLN A 424 18.22 3.89 -30.52
N ILE A 425 18.88 2.81 -30.96
CA ILE A 425 19.57 1.78 -30.15
C ILE A 425 21.07 1.83 -30.47
#